data_AF-A0A9D6F368-F1
#
_entry.id   AF-A0A9D6F368-F1
#
_cell.length_a   1.000
_cell.length_b   1.000
_cell.length_c   1.000
_cell.angle_alpha   90.00
_cell.angle_beta   90.00
_cell.angle_gamma   90.00
#
_symmetry.space_group_name_H-M   'P 1'
#
loop_
_entity.id
_entity.type
_entity.pdbx_description
1 polymer ?
#
loop_
_entity_poly.entity_id
_entity_poly.type
_entity_poly.pdbx_seq_one_letter_code
_entity_poly.pdbx_strand_id
1 'polypeptide(L)'
;MKTKTLVPFAEGAIWARIVDPQTGGLKSASARSLLDLDFKPADRQRMEELAEKAGAGTLTAQERREAETYNRVAHLLALLQSKARLSLRTRKQR
;
A
#
# COMPACT_ATOMS: atom_id res chain seq x y z
N MET A 1 -11.44 -1.48 20.65
CA MET A 1 -10.86 -0.96 19.39
C MET A 1 -9.35 -0.88 19.57
N LYS A 2 -8.56 -1.64 18.82
CA LYS A 2 -7.10 -1.61 18.95
C LYS A 2 -6.60 -0.28 18.37
N THR A 3 -6.13 0.59 19.24
CA THR A 3 -5.34 1.77 18.87
C THR A 3 -4.14 1.27 18.08
N LYS A 4 -4.18 1.46 16.75
CA LYS A 4 -2.99 1.32 15.92
C LYS A 4 -2.07 2.43 16.42
N THR A 5 -1.10 2.09 17.27
CA THR A 5 -0.01 2.98 17.64
C THR A 5 0.72 3.29 16.34
N LEU A 6 0.26 4.32 15.65
CA LEU A 6 0.96 4.91 14.53
C LEU A 6 2.16 5.59 15.19
N VAL A 7 3.32 4.94 15.12
CA VAL A 7 4.57 5.61 15.39
C VAL A 7 4.56 6.85 14.48
N PRO A 8 4.52 8.08 15.02
CA PRO A 8 4.25 9.28 14.23
C PRO A 8 5.26 9.50 13.08
N PHE A 9 6.44 8.89 13.25
CA PHE A 9 7.61 8.94 12.36
C PHE A 9 7.76 7.71 11.45
N ALA A 10 6.83 6.75 11.45
CA ALA A 10 6.87 5.65 10.48
C ALA A 10 6.58 6.19 9.07
N GLU A 11 7.34 5.72 8.09
CA GLU A 11 7.23 6.15 6.68
C GLU A 11 5.77 6.09 6.16
N GLY A 12 5.05 5.01 6.47
CA GLY A 12 3.66 4.85 6.07
C GLY A 12 2.70 5.87 6.68
N ALA A 13 2.97 6.38 7.89
CA ALA A 13 2.17 7.42 8.51
C ALA A 13 2.41 8.80 7.86
N ILE A 14 3.64 9.07 7.39
CA ILE A 14 3.96 10.27 6.62
C ILE A 14 3.22 10.23 5.28
N TRP A 15 3.30 9.09 4.56
CA TRP A 15 2.57 8.90 3.31
C TRP A 15 1.05 9.03 3.48
N ALA A 16 0.48 8.52 4.57
CA ALA A 16 -0.96 8.65 4.83
C ALA A 16 -1.41 10.12 4.91
N ARG A 17 -0.58 11.01 5.48
CA ARG A 17 -0.86 12.46 5.53
C ARG A 17 -0.70 13.14 4.18
N ILE A 18 0.31 12.73 3.39
CA ILE A 18 0.56 13.30 2.05
C ILE A 18 -0.55 12.90 1.08
N VAL A 19 -0.88 11.60 1.05
CA VAL A 19 -1.90 11.08 0.14
C VAL A 19 -3.28 11.55 0.58
N ASP A 20 -3.56 11.53 1.88
CA ASP A 20 -4.88 11.80 2.46
C ASP A 20 -5.98 11.00 1.73
N PRO A 21 -6.02 9.67 1.93
CA PRO A 21 -6.92 8.79 1.18
C PRO A 21 -8.40 8.96 1.54
N GLN A 22 -8.71 9.74 2.58
CA GLN A 22 -10.07 10.04 3.02
C GLN A 22 -10.69 11.21 2.27
N THR A 23 -9.90 11.92 1.45
CA THR A 23 -10.39 12.96 0.54
C THR A 23 -10.25 12.49 -0.90
N GLY A 24 -11.30 12.70 -1.69
CA GLY A 24 -11.27 12.45 -3.14
C GLY A 24 -10.49 13.55 -3.87
N GLY A 25 -10.96 13.92 -5.08
CA GLY A 25 -10.44 15.07 -5.81
C GLY A 25 -9.50 14.75 -6.99
N LEU A 26 -9.22 13.47 -7.24
CA LEU A 26 -8.53 13.08 -8.47
C LEU A 26 -9.47 13.15 -9.69
N LYS A 27 -8.93 13.61 -10.82
CA LYS A 27 -9.59 13.44 -12.13
C LYS A 27 -9.79 11.95 -12.41
N SER A 28 -10.89 11.58 -13.06
CA SER A 28 -11.22 10.17 -13.29
C SER A 28 -10.14 9.40 -14.07
N ALA A 29 -9.46 10.03 -15.02
CA ALA A 29 -8.35 9.41 -15.75
C ALA A 29 -7.20 9.04 -14.79
N SER A 30 -6.75 10.00 -13.97
CA SER A 30 -5.71 9.78 -12.96
C SER A 30 -6.10 8.71 -11.92
N ALA A 31 -7.36 8.74 -11.47
CA ALA A 31 -7.85 7.74 -10.53
C ALA A 31 -7.84 6.33 -11.14
N ARG A 32 -8.23 6.16 -12.41
CA ARG A 32 -8.15 4.87 -13.10
C ARG A 32 -6.71 4.40 -13.24
N SER A 33 -5.80 5.27 -13.70
CA SER A 33 -4.38 4.92 -13.83
C SER A 33 -3.75 4.45 -12.51
N LEU A 34 -4.13 5.04 -11.37
CA LEU A 34 -3.65 4.58 -10.06
C LEU A 34 -4.22 3.22 -9.65
N LEU A 35 -5.41 2.84 -10.12
CA LEU A 35 -6.00 1.53 -9.86
C LEU A 35 -5.36 0.43 -10.70
N ASP A 36 -4.78 0.79 -11.85
CA ASP A 36 -4.06 -0.15 -12.72
C ASP A 36 -2.64 -0.46 -12.22
N LEU A 37 -2.12 0.33 -11.26
CA LEU A 37 -0.82 0.07 -10.65
C LEU A 37 -0.89 -1.15 -9.73
N ASP A 38 0.01 -2.10 -9.95
CA ASP A 38 0.14 -3.29 -9.14
C ASP A 38 1.55 -3.89 -9.23
N PHE A 39 1.85 -4.83 -8.34
CA PHE A 39 3.08 -5.62 -8.40
C PHE A 39 3.11 -6.52 -9.62
N LYS A 40 4.26 -6.57 -10.29
CA LYS A 40 4.49 -7.49 -11.40
C LYS A 40 4.48 -8.94 -10.90
N PRO A 41 4.23 -9.93 -11.77
CA PRO A 41 4.19 -11.34 -11.36
C PRO A 41 5.44 -11.81 -10.61
N ALA A 42 6.63 -11.39 -11.04
CA ALA A 42 7.89 -11.72 -10.37
C ALA A 42 7.97 -11.18 -8.94
N ASP A 43 7.49 -9.94 -8.70
CA ASP A 43 7.45 -9.35 -7.36
C ASP A 43 6.46 -10.08 -6.46
N ARG A 44 5.30 -10.50 -7.00
CA ARG A 44 4.33 -11.28 -6.22
C ARG A 44 4.86 -12.64 -5.82
N GLN A 45 5.49 -13.35 -6.76
CA GLN A 45 6.14 -14.62 -6.47
C GLN A 45 7.20 -14.43 -5.37
N ARG A 46 8.01 -13.37 -5.45
CA ARG A 46 9.00 -13.08 -4.43
C ARG A 46 8.38 -12.78 -3.07
N MET A 47 7.30 -12.00 -3.04
CA MET A 47 6.56 -11.72 -1.81
C MET A 47 5.98 -13.00 -1.18
N GLU A 48 5.49 -13.93 -2.00
CA GLU A 48 4.96 -15.23 -1.56
C GLU A 48 6.06 -16.10 -0.96
N GLU A 49 7.20 -16.25 -1.63
CA GLU A 49 8.38 -16.97 -1.10
C GLU A 49 8.84 -16.41 0.25
N LEU A 50 8.86 -15.07 0.39
CA LEU A 50 9.23 -14.40 1.63
C LEU A 50 8.20 -14.68 2.74
N ALA A 51 6.91 -14.71 2.41
CA ALA A 51 5.84 -15.03 3.35
C ALA A 51 5.90 -16.49 3.82
N GLU A 52 6.17 -17.43 2.91
CA GLU A 52 6.38 -18.84 3.24
C GLU A 52 7.57 -19.03 4.20
N LYS A 53 8.72 -18.42 3.87
CA LYS A 53 9.89 -18.43 4.76
C LYS A 53 9.62 -17.77 6.11
N ALA A 54 8.79 -16.73 6.13
CA ALA A 54 8.37 -16.09 7.38
C ALA A 54 7.57 -17.05 8.25
N GLY A 55 6.60 -17.75 7.65
CA GLY A 55 5.78 -18.76 8.32
C GLY A 55 6.59 -19.97 8.80
N ALA A 56 7.61 -20.37 8.03
CA ALA A 56 8.54 -21.44 8.40
C ALA A 56 9.62 -21.01 9.41
N GLY A 57 9.74 -19.71 9.72
CA GLY A 57 10.79 -19.19 10.61
C GLY A 57 12.20 -19.19 10.01
N THR A 58 12.33 -19.35 8.69
CA THR A 58 13.62 -19.48 7.99
C THR A 58 14.06 -18.19 7.28
N LEU A 59 13.39 -17.06 7.54
CA LEU A 59 13.77 -15.77 7.01
C LEU A 59 15.17 -15.34 7.48
N THR A 60 16.06 -15.08 6.54
CA THR A 60 17.33 -14.41 6.84
C THR A 60 17.08 -12.94 7.19
N ALA A 61 18.08 -12.30 7.82
CA ALA A 61 18.00 -10.87 8.13
C ALA A 61 17.88 -9.99 6.87
N GLN A 62 18.46 -10.42 5.75
CA GLN A 62 18.34 -9.71 4.47
C GLN A 62 16.93 -9.84 3.90
N GLU A 63 16.39 -11.06 3.89
CA GLU A 63 15.03 -11.31 3.40
C GLU A 63 13.97 -10.64 4.28
N ARG A 64 14.21 -10.52 5.59
CA ARG A 64 13.32 -9.73 6.47
C ARG A 64 13.26 -8.26 6.03
N ARG A 65 14.41 -7.65 5.74
CA ARG A 65 14.46 -6.26 5.23
C ARG A 65 13.78 -6.13 3.86
N GLU A 66 13.90 -7.15 3.01
CA GLU A 66 13.22 -7.21 1.72
C GLU A 66 11.69 -7.28 1.91
N ALA A 67 11.20 -8.17 2.76
CA ALA A 67 9.78 -8.29 3.09
C ALA A 67 9.21 -7.01 3.71
N GLU A 68 9.94 -6.37 4.61
CA GLU A 68 9.57 -5.05 5.15
C GLU A 68 9.51 -3.98 4.06
N THR A 69 10.40 -4.03 3.07
CA THR A 69 10.39 -3.10 1.93
C THR A 69 9.15 -3.30 1.07
N TYR A 70 8.82 -4.55 0.71
CA TYR A 70 7.57 -4.86 0.01
C TYR A 70 6.34 -4.38 0.80
N ASN A 71 6.31 -4.58 2.12
CA ASN A 71 5.21 -4.11 2.97
C ASN A 71 5.06 -2.58 2.95
N ARG A 72 6.17 -1.82 2.97
CA ARG A 72 6.15 -0.35 2.87
C ARG A 72 5.58 0.11 1.53
N VAL A 73 6.02 -0.50 0.42
CA VAL A 73 5.53 -0.19 -0.93
C VAL A 73 4.04 -0.56 -1.07
N ALA A 74 3.64 -1.74 -0.59
CA ALA A 74 2.24 -2.19 -0.63
C ALA A 74 1.32 -1.25 0.15
N HIS A 75 1.77 -0.76 1.31
CA HIS A 75 1.02 0.21 2.10
C HIS A 75 0.84 1.53 1.34
N LEU A 76 1.88 2.07 0.70
CA LEU A 76 1.77 3.27 -0.13
C LEU A 76 0.80 3.06 -1.30
N LEU A 77 0.91 1.94 -2.03
CA LEU A 77 0.01 1.62 -3.12
C LEU A 77 -1.45 1.56 -2.65
N ALA A 78 -1.71 0.94 -1.49
CA ALA A 78 -3.05 0.86 -0.91
C ALA A 78 -3.64 2.25 -0.60
N LEU A 79 -2.83 3.19 -0.09
CA LEU A 79 -3.26 4.57 0.14
C LEU A 79 -3.65 5.27 -1.16
N LEU A 80 -2.82 5.15 -2.20
CA LEU A 80 -3.09 5.75 -3.52
C LEU A 80 -4.37 5.19 -4.15
N GLN A 81 -4.51 3.86 -4.15
CA GLN A 81 -5.70 3.20 -4.68
C GLN A 81 -6.96 3.52 -3.85
N SER A 82 -6.84 3.72 -2.54
CA SER A 82 -7.96 4.16 -1.70
C SER A 82 -8.47 5.55 -2.13
N LYS A 83 -7.56 6.51 -2.32
CA LYS A 83 -7.90 7.85 -2.81
C LYS A 83 -8.54 7.83 -4.20
N ALA A 84 -8.01 6.98 -5.08
CA ALA A 84 -8.55 6.77 -6.42
C ALA A 84 -9.98 6.24 -6.39
N ARG A 85 -10.25 5.18 -5.62
CA ARG A 85 -11.60 4.63 -5.43
C ARG A 85 -12.57 5.69 -4.91
N LEU A 86 -12.16 6.47 -3.91
CA LEU A 86 -12.99 7.54 -3.35
C LEU A 86 -13.29 8.63 -4.39
N SER A 87 -12.27 9.06 -5.14
CA SER A 87 -12.42 10.09 -6.18
C SER A 87 -13.41 9.68 -7.28
N LEU A 88 -13.46 8.40 -7.64
CA LEU A 88 -14.43 7.88 -8.60
C LEU A 88 -15.85 7.76 -8.02
N ARG A 89 -15.98 7.47 -6.72
CA ARG A 89 -17.28 7.41 -6.02
C ARG A 89 -17.92 8.80 -5.89
N THR A 90 -17.17 9.80 -5.43
CA THR A 90 -17.69 11.16 -5.21
C THR A 90 -18.13 11.83 -6.51
N ARG A 91 -17.48 11.54 -7.64
CA ARG A 91 -17.88 12.09 -8.95
C ARG A 91 -19.19 11.49 -9.46
N LYS A 92 -19.51 10.24 -9.13
CA LYS A 92 -20.76 9.59 -9.56
C LYS A 92 -22.01 10.17 -8.88
N GLN A 93 -21.83 10.95 -7.80
CA GLN A 93 -22.91 11.61 -7.05
C GLN A 93 -23.05 13.11 -7.35
N ARG A 94 -22.27 13.65 -8.30
CA ARG A 94 -22.38 15.02 -8.81
C ARG A 94 -22.85 14.99 -10.26
#